data_AF-A0A255YXN7-F1
#
_entry.id   AF-A0A255YXN7-F1
#
_cell.length_a   1.000
_cell.length_b   1.000
_cell.length_c   1.000
_cell.angle_alpha   90.00
_cell.angle_beta   90.00
_cell.angle_gamma   90.00
#
_symmetry.space_group_name_H-M   'P 1'
#
loop_
_entity.id
_entity.type
_entity.pdbx_description
1 polymer ?
#
loop_
_entity_poly.entity_id
_entity_poly.type
_entity_poly.pdbx_seq_one_letter_code
_entity_poly.pdbx_strand_id
1 'polypeptide(L)'
;MRAYTGGRSFTFSRLERKAPEPVAVTVRELPASADDLLLMMAMLDTRGGALADRTSALARVQVAAARHPGDALATRTLAMAELYLGDANKAVALLDDLMTAAPDDAELLRLKAQALLRLDFATNRGDARRLLVRAVKAVPNDWRAMHIYIHTHDIAHADLANSVFDVVQAMAGLAPQVDGVVIDLATVLVRRRRFADAAKVLEPLAYAPHGGRIANWAILLRNAAVESDGKRFVDLLDQGPPKDELPPAAPK
;
A
#
# COMPACT_ATOMS: atom_id res chain seq x y z
N MET A 1 -23.68 33.86 -19.84
CA MET A 1 -22.75 33.12 -20.72
C MET A 1 -22.40 33.83 -22.03
N ARG A 2 -23.29 34.59 -22.69
CA ARG A 2 -22.96 35.34 -23.93
C ARG A 2 -21.84 36.40 -23.79
N ALA A 3 -21.60 36.92 -22.59
CA ALA A 3 -20.55 37.89 -22.33
C ALA A 3 -19.12 37.31 -22.29
N TYR A 4 -18.96 35.98 -22.23
CA TYR A 4 -17.66 35.32 -22.01
C TYR A 4 -17.07 34.64 -23.25
N THR A 5 -17.76 34.64 -24.39
CA THR A 5 -17.32 33.89 -25.60
C THR A 5 -16.89 34.77 -26.76
N GLY A 6 -16.97 36.10 -26.64
CA GLY A 6 -16.54 37.03 -27.69
C GLY A 6 -17.14 36.75 -29.07
N GLY A 7 -18.33 36.15 -29.14
CA GLY A 7 -18.97 35.76 -30.41
C GLY A 7 -18.41 34.50 -31.08
N ARG A 8 -17.45 33.79 -30.48
CA ARG A 8 -16.96 32.50 -31.00
C ARG A 8 -17.87 31.35 -30.55
N SER A 9 -18.37 30.58 -31.51
CA SER A 9 -19.09 29.33 -31.25
C SER A 9 -18.13 28.28 -30.70
N PHE A 10 -18.48 27.62 -29.58
CA PHE A 10 -17.76 26.45 -29.12
C PHE A 10 -18.02 25.28 -30.07
N THR A 11 -16.95 24.69 -30.60
CA THR A 11 -17.02 23.41 -31.29
C THR A 11 -17.20 22.33 -30.22
N PHE A 12 -18.33 21.64 -30.22
CA PHE A 12 -18.52 20.44 -29.42
C PHE A 12 -18.50 19.23 -30.34
N SER A 13 -17.86 18.16 -29.88
CA SER A 13 -17.93 16.85 -30.51
C SER A 13 -18.75 15.94 -29.59
N ARG A 14 -19.80 15.32 -30.12
CA ARG A 14 -20.49 14.22 -29.43
C ARG A 14 -19.71 12.95 -29.74
N LEU A 15 -19.20 12.32 -28.70
CA LEU A 15 -18.69 10.95 -28.77
C LEU A 15 -19.86 10.01 -28.48
N GLU A 16 -20.24 9.18 -29.45
CA GLU A 16 -21.19 8.10 -29.17
C GLU A 16 -20.52 7.09 -28.24
N ARG A 17 -21.07 6.96 -27.04
CA ARG A 17 -20.67 5.89 -26.13
C ARG A 17 -21.26 4.59 -26.64
N LYS A 18 -20.42 3.71 -27.20
CA LYS A 18 -20.82 2.34 -27.48
C LYS A 18 -21.40 1.73 -26.20
N ALA A 19 -22.60 1.15 -26.29
CA ALA A 19 -23.19 0.45 -25.16
C ALA A 19 -22.18 -0.61 -24.67
N PRO A 20 -21.95 -0.73 -23.35
CA PRO A 20 -21.09 -1.78 -22.84
C PRO A 20 -21.65 -3.14 -23.27
N GLU A 21 -20.76 -4.08 -23.58
CA GLU A 21 -21.22 -5.42 -23.90
C GLU A 21 -21.98 -6.01 -22.70
N PRO A 22 -23.09 -6.73 -22.91
CA PRO A 22 -23.84 -7.33 -21.82
C PRO A 22 -22.95 -8.33 -21.08
N VAL A 23 -22.56 -7.98 -19.85
CA VAL A 23 -21.83 -8.87 -18.94
C VAL A 23 -22.84 -9.55 -18.02
N ALA A 24 -22.68 -10.86 -17.83
CA ALA A 24 -23.44 -11.60 -16.84
C ALA A 24 -23.02 -11.15 -15.43
N VAL A 25 -23.92 -10.49 -14.71
CA VAL A 25 -23.68 -10.02 -13.33
C VAL A 25 -24.44 -10.94 -12.38
N THR A 26 -23.73 -11.51 -11.40
CA THR A 26 -24.33 -12.25 -10.29
C THR A 26 -24.39 -11.35 -9.07
N VAL A 27 -25.58 -11.17 -8.50
CA VAL A 27 -25.78 -10.45 -7.23
C VAL A 27 -25.95 -11.48 -6.12
N ARG A 28 -25.30 -11.24 -4.97
CA ARG A 28 -25.40 -12.08 -3.77
C ARG A 28 -25.56 -11.18 -2.56
N GLU A 29 -26.30 -11.65 -1.57
CA GLU A 29 -26.37 -10.98 -0.27
C GLU A 29 -25.01 -11.09 0.44
N LEU A 30 -24.67 -10.03 1.18
CA LEU A 30 -23.51 -10.04 2.06
C LEU A 30 -23.80 -10.89 3.31
N PRO A 31 -22.78 -11.48 3.94
CA PRO A 31 -22.96 -12.16 5.22
C PRO A 31 -23.44 -11.17 6.28
N ALA A 32 -24.16 -11.65 7.31
CA ALA A 32 -24.65 -10.82 8.41
C ALA A 32 -23.54 -10.07 9.16
N SER A 33 -22.31 -10.59 9.14
CA SER A 33 -21.13 -9.94 9.71
C SER A 33 -20.75 -8.64 9.00
N ALA A 34 -21.18 -8.44 7.74
CA ALA A 34 -20.84 -7.24 6.98
C ALA A 34 -21.45 -5.98 7.60
N ASP A 35 -22.64 -6.06 8.19
CA ASP A 35 -23.30 -4.94 8.87
C ASP A 35 -22.46 -4.43 10.05
N ASP A 36 -21.78 -5.34 10.76
CA ASP A 36 -20.97 -5.02 11.93
C ASP A 36 -19.52 -4.66 11.57
N LEU A 37 -18.94 -5.29 10.55
CA LEU A 37 -17.48 -5.36 10.38
C LEU A 37 -16.96 -4.70 9.10
N LEU A 38 -17.78 -4.49 8.07
CA LEU A 38 -17.29 -4.03 6.76
C LEU A 38 -16.56 -2.69 6.86
N LEU A 39 -17.11 -1.73 7.62
CA LEU A 39 -16.47 -0.42 7.82
C LEU A 39 -15.22 -0.52 8.70
N MET A 40 -15.18 -1.46 9.65
CA MET A 40 -13.99 -1.69 10.47
C MET A 40 -12.86 -2.30 9.64
N MET A 41 -13.18 -3.26 8.76
CA MET A 41 -12.24 -3.85 7.83
C MET A 41 -11.65 -2.81 6.88
N ALA A 42 -12.51 -1.96 6.28
CA ALA A 42 -12.05 -0.88 5.40
C ALA A 42 -11.15 0.13 6.12
N MET A 43 -11.46 0.45 7.38
CA MET A 43 -10.62 1.30 8.21
C MET A 43 -9.24 0.65 8.47
N LEU A 44 -9.19 -0.65 8.75
CA LEU A 44 -7.95 -1.39 8.97
C LEU A 44 -7.08 -1.42 7.70
N ASP A 45 -7.68 -1.68 6.54
CA ASP A 45 -6.97 -1.75 5.25
C ASP A 45 -6.39 -0.37 4.84
N THR A 46 -7.14 0.71 5.07
CA THR A 46 -6.72 2.06 4.66
C THR A 46 -5.75 2.73 5.63
N ARG A 47 -5.87 2.47 6.94
CA ARG A 47 -5.06 3.16 7.97
C ARG A 47 -3.96 2.29 8.55
N GLY A 48 -3.94 0.98 8.29
CA GLY A 48 -2.88 0.08 8.77
C GLY A 48 -2.62 0.13 10.28
N GLY A 49 -3.62 0.54 11.07
CA GLY A 49 -3.52 0.74 12.51
C GLY A 49 -3.02 2.11 12.99
N ALA A 50 -2.88 3.11 12.12
CA ALA A 50 -2.65 4.51 12.50
C ALA A 50 -3.92 5.13 13.14
N LEU A 51 -4.23 4.67 14.36
CA LEU A 51 -5.37 5.07 15.16
C LEU A 51 -4.89 5.69 16.47
N ALA A 52 -5.57 6.75 16.90
CA ALA A 52 -5.29 7.39 18.18
C ALA A 52 -5.54 6.45 19.37
N ASP A 53 -6.58 5.62 19.29
CA ASP A 53 -6.92 4.62 20.31
C ASP A 53 -6.96 3.21 19.71
N ARG A 54 -5.78 2.59 19.65
CA ARG A 54 -5.58 1.25 19.08
C ARG A 54 -6.25 0.16 19.92
N THR A 55 -6.21 0.29 21.25
CA THR A 55 -6.75 -0.69 22.19
C THR A 55 -8.27 -0.76 22.08
N SER A 56 -8.95 0.40 22.09
CA SER A 56 -10.40 0.46 21.92
C SER A 56 -10.82 -0.02 20.53
N ALA A 57 -10.06 0.32 19.48
CA ALA A 57 -10.34 -0.17 18.13
C ALA A 57 -10.24 -1.69 18.03
N LEU A 58 -9.21 -2.31 18.62
CA LEU A 58 -9.07 -3.76 18.67
C LEU A 58 -10.24 -4.41 19.43
N ALA A 59 -10.57 -3.88 20.62
CA ALA A 59 -11.67 -4.41 21.44
C ALA A 59 -13.02 -4.36 20.70
N ARG A 60 -13.28 -3.29 19.94
CA ARG A 60 -14.50 -3.18 19.11
C ARG A 60 -14.58 -4.27 18.05
N VAL A 61 -13.49 -4.53 17.34
CA VAL A 61 -13.45 -5.60 16.33
C VAL A 61 -13.62 -6.96 16.98
N GLN A 62 -12.96 -7.22 18.12
CA GLN A 62 -13.10 -8.48 18.86
C GLN A 62 -14.54 -8.74 19.29
N VAL A 63 -15.22 -7.73 19.87
CA VAL A 63 -16.63 -7.84 20.28
C VAL A 63 -17.55 -8.07 19.08
N ALA A 64 -17.34 -7.35 17.96
CA ALA A 64 -18.14 -7.51 16.76
C ALA A 64 -17.93 -8.91 16.12
N ALA A 65 -16.69 -9.35 15.96
CA ALA A 65 -16.38 -10.66 15.39
C ALA A 65 -16.91 -11.82 16.26
N ALA A 66 -16.91 -11.68 17.58
CA ALA A 66 -17.45 -12.69 18.49
C ALA A 66 -18.96 -12.95 18.32
N ARG A 67 -19.72 -12.02 17.71
CA ARG A 67 -21.14 -12.22 17.38
C ARG A 67 -21.36 -13.09 16.15
N HIS A 68 -20.32 -13.30 15.34
CA HIS A 68 -20.36 -14.02 14.07
C HIS A 68 -19.36 -15.18 14.04
N PRO A 69 -19.46 -16.16 14.96
CA PRO A 69 -18.53 -17.29 15.00
C PRO A 69 -18.60 -18.12 13.71
N GLY A 70 -17.44 -18.46 13.16
CA GLY A 70 -17.33 -19.26 11.92
C GLY A 70 -17.55 -18.49 10.62
N ASP A 71 -17.91 -17.20 10.70
CA ASP A 71 -18.00 -16.36 9.51
C ASP A 71 -16.60 -15.95 9.01
N ALA A 72 -16.37 -16.10 7.71
CA ALA A 72 -15.06 -15.84 7.10
C ALA A 72 -14.69 -14.35 7.10
N LEU A 73 -15.67 -13.46 6.87
CA LEU A 73 -15.44 -12.01 6.89
C LEU A 73 -15.11 -11.53 8.32
N ALA A 74 -15.83 -12.03 9.32
CA ALA A 74 -15.57 -11.74 10.72
C ALA A 74 -14.19 -12.22 11.17
N THR A 75 -13.85 -13.47 10.86
CA THR A 75 -12.53 -14.05 11.18
C THR A 75 -11.41 -13.28 10.48
N ARG A 76 -11.59 -12.91 9.20
CA ARG A 76 -10.59 -12.12 8.45
C ARG A 76 -10.40 -10.73 9.06
N THR A 77 -11.50 -10.06 9.40
CA THR A 77 -11.45 -8.73 10.01
C THR A 77 -10.76 -8.78 11.37
N LEU A 78 -11.02 -9.82 12.17
CA LEU A 78 -10.33 -10.05 13.44
C LEU A 78 -8.84 -10.29 13.22
N ALA A 79 -8.46 -11.11 12.23
CA ALA A 79 -7.05 -11.34 11.90
C ALA A 79 -6.32 -10.05 11.50
N MET A 80 -6.96 -9.19 10.69
CA MET A 80 -6.43 -7.88 10.34
C MET A 80 -6.28 -6.98 11.58
N ALA A 81 -7.25 -6.98 12.49
CA ALA A 81 -7.16 -6.21 13.72
C ALA A 81 -6.02 -6.69 14.62
N GLU A 82 -5.87 -8.00 14.80
CA GLU A 82 -4.75 -8.56 15.57
C GLU A 82 -3.39 -8.27 14.89
N LEU A 83 -3.31 -8.32 13.56
CA LEU A 83 -2.12 -7.95 12.81
C LEU A 83 -1.72 -6.49 13.02
N TYR A 84 -2.66 -5.57 12.84
CA TYR A 84 -2.36 -4.13 12.82
C TYR A 84 -2.41 -3.47 14.19
N LEU A 85 -3.20 -4.00 15.12
CA LEU A 85 -3.50 -3.39 16.42
C LEU A 85 -3.08 -4.25 17.62
N GLY A 86 -3.03 -5.58 17.45
CA GLY A 86 -2.89 -6.54 18.54
C GLY A 86 -1.71 -7.49 18.39
N ASP A 87 -1.99 -8.78 18.61
CA ASP A 87 -1.01 -9.87 18.65
C ASP A 87 -0.89 -10.58 17.29
N ALA A 88 0.27 -10.43 16.65
CA ALA A 88 0.52 -11.04 15.35
C ALA A 88 0.48 -12.58 15.38
N ASN A 89 0.71 -13.24 16.53
CA ASN A 89 0.57 -14.70 16.62
C ASN A 89 -0.89 -15.12 16.48
N LYS A 90 -1.82 -14.38 17.08
CA LYS A 90 -3.26 -14.61 16.92
C LYS A 90 -3.68 -14.40 15.47
N ALA A 91 -3.16 -13.36 14.82
CA ALA A 91 -3.41 -13.13 13.40
C ALA A 91 -2.96 -14.33 12.55
N VAL A 92 -1.77 -14.88 12.78
CA VAL A 92 -1.29 -16.08 12.06
C VAL A 92 -2.23 -17.25 12.25
N ALA A 93 -2.64 -17.56 13.48
CA ALA A 93 -3.55 -18.68 13.76
C ALA A 93 -4.90 -18.53 13.04
N LEU A 94 -5.52 -17.34 13.11
CA LEU A 94 -6.78 -17.06 12.42
C LEU A 94 -6.67 -17.16 10.90
N LEU A 95 -5.53 -16.73 10.34
CA LEU A 95 -5.27 -16.80 8.90
C LEU A 95 -5.02 -18.23 8.44
N ASP A 96 -4.39 -19.07 9.28
CA ASP A 96 -4.19 -20.50 8.97
C ASP A 96 -5.51 -21.25 8.88
N ASP A 97 -6.45 -20.97 9.77
CA ASP A 97 -7.79 -21.54 9.73
C ASP A 97 -8.52 -21.13 8.43
N LEU A 98 -8.49 -19.83 8.08
CA LEU A 98 -9.10 -19.33 6.84
C LEU A 98 -8.46 -19.92 5.58
N MET A 99 -7.14 -20.09 5.57
CA MET A 99 -6.40 -20.64 4.43
C MET A 99 -6.67 -22.13 4.22
N THR A 100 -7.17 -22.86 5.21
CA THR A 100 -7.61 -24.26 5.03
C THR A 100 -8.79 -24.33 4.04
N ALA A 101 -9.69 -23.35 4.06
CA ALA A 101 -10.82 -23.26 3.14
C ALA A 101 -10.48 -22.56 1.82
N ALA A 102 -9.55 -21.60 1.84
CA ALA A 102 -9.17 -20.79 0.68
C ALA A 102 -7.64 -20.68 0.54
N PRO A 103 -6.93 -21.76 0.16
CA PRO A 103 -5.47 -21.83 0.22
C PRO A 103 -4.75 -20.88 -0.73
N ASP A 104 -5.41 -20.45 -1.81
CA ASP A 104 -4.87 -19.56 -2.84
C ASP A 104 -5.53 -18.17 -2.83
N ASP A 105 -6.23 -17.80 -1.75
CA ASP A 105 -6.69 -16.42 -1.56
C ASP A 105 -5.46 -15.50 -1.37
N ALA A 106 -5.23 -14.64 -2.37
CA ALA A 106 -4.08 -13.75 -2.41
C ALA A 106 -4.03 -12.79 -1.21
N GLU A 107 -5.18 -12.36 -0.69
CA GLU A 107 -5.24 -11.47 0.46
C GLU A 107 -4.83 -12.21 1.73
N LEU A 108 -5.32 -13.43 1.95
CA LEU A 108 -4.91 -14.25 3.10
C LEU A 108 -3.40 -14.55 3.08
N LEU A 109 -2.88 -14.91 1.91
CA LEU A 109 -1.44 -15.13 1.70
C LEU A 109 -0.62 -13.89 2.05
N ARG A 110 -1.06 -12.70 1.59
CA ARG A 110 -0.42 -11.41 1.87
C ARG A 110 -0.48 -11.06 3.37
N LEU A 111 -1.64 -11.20 4.00
CA LEU A 111 -1.83 -10.91 5.43
C LEU A 111 -0.97 -11.83 6.30
N LYS A 112 -0.89 -13.13 5.98
CA LYS A 112 -0.07 -14.08 6.74
C LYS A 112 1.41 -13.75 6.60
N ALA A 113 1.86 -13.43 5.39
CA ALA A 113 3.24 -12.99 5.18
C ALA A 113 3.57 -11.75 6.02
N GLN A 114 2.67 -10.76 6.06
CA GLN A 114 2.86 -9.56 6.88
C GLN A 114 2.90 -9.87 8.38
N ALA A 115 2.02 -10.76 8.87
CA ALA A 115 2.01 -11.20 10.25
C ALA A 115 3.31 -11.90 10.65
N LEU A 116 3.82 -12.79 9.80
CA LEU A 116 5.10 -13.46 9.98
C LEU A 116 6.28 -12.48 10.05
N LEU A 117 6.34 -11.52 9.14
CA LEU A 117 7.38 -10.47 9.16
C LEU A 117 7.31 -9.58 10.41
N ARG A 118 6.10 -9.36 10.95
CA ARG A 118 5.89 -8.60 12.20
C ARG A 118 6.33 -9.37 13.44
N LEU A 119 6.17 -10.70 13.45
CA LEU A 119 6.62 -11.55 14.55
C LEU A 119 8.14 -11.55 14.67
N ASP A 120 8.81 -11.85 13.56
CA ASP A 120 10.25 -11.79 13.45
C ASP A 120 10.60 -11.73 11.96
N PHE A 121 11.08 -10.56 11.54
CA PHE A 121 11.46 -10.32 10.15
C PHE A 121 12.58 -11.27 9.71
N ALA A 122 13.64 -11.43 10.51
CA ALA A 122 14.83 -12.18 10.12
C ALA A 122 14.52 -13.67 9.99
N THR A 123 13.83 -14.22 11.00
CA THR A 123 13.47 -15.64 11.05
C THR A 123 12.44 -15.99 9.97
N ASN A 124 11.40 -15.17 9.78
CA ASN A 124 10.28 -15.53 8.91
C ASN A 124 10.37 -15.00 7.47
N ARG A 125 11.44 -14.26 7.12
CA ARG A 125 11.61 -13.66 5.79
C ARG A 125 11.40 -14.64 4.64
N GLY A 126 11.99 -15.84 4.75
CA GLY A 126 11.92 -16.85 3.70
C GLY A 126 10.50 -17.36 3.46
N ASP A 127 9.74 -17.54 4.53
CA ASP A 127 8.39 -18.08 4.51
C ASP A 127 7.41 -17.03 3.98
N ALA A 128 7.53 -15.79 4.48
CA ALA A 128 6.79 -14.65 3.97
C ALA A 128 7.01 -14.44 2.47
N ARG A 129 8.26 -14.53 1.98
CA ARG A 129 8.56 -14.44 0.54
C ARG A 129 7.80 -15.48 -0.28
N ARG A 130 7.77 -16.75 0.17
CA ARG A 130 7.06 -17.83 -0.56
C ARG A 130 5.56 -17.56 -0.63
N LEU A 131 4.97 -17.08 0.46
CA LEU A 131 3.55 -16.68 0.48
C LEU A 131 3.27 -15.51 -0.46
N LEU A 132 4.13 -14.49 -0.48
CA LEU A 132 3.95 -13.32 -1.34
C LEU A 132 4.09 -13.65 -2.84
N VAL A 133 5.01 -14.54 -3.20
CA VAL A 133 5.10 -15.06 -4.58
C VAL A 133 3.81 -15.78 -4.98
N ARG A 134 3.24 -16.59 -4.08
CA ARG A 134 1.94 -17.24 -4.33
C ARG A 134 0.80 -16.22 -4.46
N ALA A 135 0.79 -15.17 -3.62
CA ALA A 135 -0.21 -14.11 -3.67
C ALA A 135 -0.18 -13.37 -5.03
N VAL A 136 1.02 -12.98 -5.48
CA VAL A 136 1.22 -12.33 -6.79
C VAL A 136 0.84 -13.27 -7.94
N LYS A 137 1.11 -14.58 -7.82
CA LYS A 137 0.69 -15.54 -8.84
C LYS A 137 -0.84 -15.66 -8.91
N ALA A 138 -1.52 -15.65 -7.76
CA ALA A 138 -2.98 -15.73 -7.70
C ALA A 138 -3.65 -14.44 -8.23
N VAL A 139 -3.08 -13.27 -7.93
CA VAL A 139 -3.55 -11.97 -8.43
C VAL A 139 -2.35 -11.13 -8.91
N PRO A 140 -1.98 -11.22 -10.20
CA PRO A 140 -0.80 -10.53 -10.75
C PRO A 140 -0.83 -9.00 -10.68
N ASN A 141 -2.02 -8.42 -10.50
CA ASN A 141 -2.21 -6.98 -10.41
C ASN A 141 -2.32 -6.46 -8.96
N ASP A 142 -2.10 -7.32 -7.95
CA ASP A 142 -2.05 -6.88 -6.55
C ASP A 142 -0.67 -6.31 -6.20
N TRP A 143 -0.52 -5.00 -6.43
CA TRP A 143 0.71 -4.27 -6.11
C TRP A 143 1.08 -4.36 -4.62
N ARG A 144 0.11 -4.60 -3.71
CA ARG A 144 0.37 -4.65 -2.26
C ARG A 144 1.23 -5.84 -1.88
N ALA A 145 1.00 -7.00 -2.52
CA ALA A 145 1.83 -8.18 -2.32
C ALA A 145 3.25 -7.97 -2.87
N MET A 146 3.38 -7.31 -4.04
CA MET A 146 4.68 -6.93 -4.61
C MET A 146 5.44 -5.97 -3.69
N HIS A 147 4.75 -4.99 -3.12
CA HIS A 147 5.33 -4.00 -2.21
C HIS A 147 5.88 -4.64 -0.94
N ILE A 148 5.18 -5.60 -0.34
CA ILE A 148 5.73 -6.33 0.81
C ILE A 148 6.89 -7.23 0.37
N TYR A 149 6.78 -7.87 -0.80
CA TYR A 149 7.82 -8.76 -1.33
C TYR A 149 9.16 -8.04 -1.53
N ILE A 150 9.18 -6.89 -2.19
CA ILE A 150 10.43 -6.16 -2.45
C ILE A 150 11.10 -5.67 -1.15
N HIS A 151 10.31 -5.32 -0.13
CA HIS A 151 10.82 -4.93 1.19
C HIS A 151 11.45 -6.09 1.98
N THR A 152 11.28 -7.33 1.53
CA THR A 152 12.07 -8.44 2.07
C THR A 152 13.52 -8.42 1.56
N HIS A 153 13.86 -7.68 0.50
CA HIS A 153 15.16 -7.74 -0.21
C HIS A 153 16.18 -6.66 0.17
N ASP A 154 15.91 -5.80 1.15
CA ASP A 154 16.78 -4.65 1.50
C ASP A 154 17.27 -3.91 0.23
N ILE A 155 16.29 -3.29 -0.45
CA ILE A 155 16.52 -2.62 -1.73
C ILE A 155 17.46 -1.41 -1.61
N ALA A 156 17.66 -0.87 -0.41
CA ALA A 156 18.50 0.30 -0.16
C ALA A 156 19.98 -0.07 0.00
N HIS A 157 20.28 -1.20 0.66
CA HIS A 157 21.65 -1.54 1.04
C HIS A 157 22.21 -2.80 0.35
N ALA A 158 21.38 -3.81 0.09
CA ALA A 158 21.84 -5.09 -0.46
C ALA A 158 22.00 -5.07 -1.99
N ASP A 159 22.70 -6.06 -2.54
CA ASP A 159 22.81 -6.23 -3.99
C ASP A 159 21.45 -6.54 -4.62
N LEU A 160 21.07 -5.74 -5.61
CA LEU A 160 19.76 -5.80 -6.22
C LEU A 160 19.74 -6.76 -7.42
N ALA A 161 19.13 -7.93 -7.24
CA ALA A 161 18.85 -8.85 -8.34
C ALA A 161 17.97 -8.19 -9.43
N ASN A 162 18.18 -8.56 -10.70
CA ASN A 162 17.38 -8.07 -11.83
C ASN A 162 15.88 -8.37 -11.64
N SER A 163 15.55 -9.54 -11.11
CA SER A 163 14.15 -9.91 -10.85
C SER A 163 13.45 -8.96 -9.88
N VAL A 164 14.14 -8.47 -8.84
CA VAL A 164 13.56 -7.50 -7.88
C VAL A 164 13.31 -6.17 -8.57
N PHE A 165 14.22 -5.73 -9.44
CA PHE A 165 14.02 -4.51 -10.25
C PHE A 165 12.81 -4.62 -11.18
N ASP A 166 12.60 -5.79 -11.80
CA ASP A 166 11.44 -6.04 -12.66
C ASP A 166 10.12 -5.99 -11.86
N VAL A 167 10.11 -6.53 -10.63
CA VAL A 167 8.94 -6.43 -9.73
C VAL A 167 8.65 -4.98 -9.35
N VAL A 168 9.66 -4.18 -9.02
CA VAL A 168 9.45 -2.76 -8.66
C VAL A 168 8.89 -1.96 -9.84
N GLN A 169 9.37 -2.22 -11.07
CA GLN A 169 8.82 -1.57 -12.26
C GLN A 169 7.35 -1.97 -12.50
N ALA A 170 7.02 -3.25 -12.38
CA ALA A 170 5.64 -3.73 -12.51
C ALA A 170 4.72 -3.10 -11.45
N MET A 171 5.18 -3.07 -10.19
CA MET A 171 4.48 -2.43 -9.07
C MET A 171 4.22 -0.94 -9.33
N ALA A 172 5.23 -0.20 -9.82
CA ALA A 172 5.08 1.21 -10.15
C ALA A 172 4.14 1.46 -11.34
N GLY A 173 4.06 0.53 -12.29
CA GLY A 173 3.06 0.59 -13.37
C GLY A 173 1.62 0.41 -12.87
N LEU A 174 1.42 -0.32 -11.77
CA LEU A 174 0.10 -0.58 -11.18
C LEU A 174 -0.35 0.53 -10.20
N ALA A 175 0.59 1.10 -9.45
CA ALA A 175 0.27 2.05 -8.37
C ALA A 175 1.19 3.30 -8.36
N PRO A 176 1.30 4.05 -9.47
CA PRO A 176 2.16 5.25 -9.54
C PRO A 176 1.73 6.39 -8.62
N GLN A 177 0.52 6.32 -8.06
CA GLN A 177 -0.03 7.28 -7.10
C GLN A 177 0.32 6.99 -5.64
N VAL A 178 0.96 5.86 -5.35
CA VAL A 178 1.31 5.47 -3.98
C VAL A 178 2.74 5.93 -3.68
N ASP A 179 2.88 6.80 -2.69
CA ASP A 179 4.17 7.46 -2.38
C ASP A 179 5.31 6.45 -2.18
N GLY A 180 5.08 5.42 -1.37
CA GLY A 180 6.07 4.37 -1.09
C GLY A 180 6.54 3.65 -2.36
N VAL A 181 5.62 3.34 -3.27
CA VAL A 181 5.93 2.68 -4.55
C VAL A 181 6.82 3.55 -5.44
N VAL A 182 6.59 4.87 -5.46
CA VAL A 182 7.42 5.81 -6.21
C VAL A 182 8.81 5.94 -5.59
N ILE A 183 8.89 6.00 -4.26
CA ILE A 183 10.17 6.07 -3.53
C ILE A 183 10.98 4.79 -3.71
N ASP A 184 10.34 3.61 -3.72
CA ASP A 184 11.01 2.34 -4.01
C ASP A 184 11.56 2.30 -5.42
N LEU A 185 10.79 2.77 -6.42
CA LEU A 185 11.26 2.87 -7.79
C LEU A 185 12.48 3.81 -7.90
N ALA A 186 12.41 4.98 -7.28
CA ALA A 186 13.54 5.90 -7.23
C ALA A 186 14.77 5.26 -6.57
N THR A 187 14.56 4.53 -5.48
CA THR A 187 15.61 3.81 -4.75
C THR A 187 16.33 2.82 -5.66
N VAL A 188 15.59 1.92 -6.32
CA VAL A 188 16.23 0.93 -7.21
C VAL A 188 16.89 1.56 -8.43
N LEU A 189 16.38 2.69 -8.94
CA LEU A 189 17.00 3.46 -10.02
C LEU A 189 18.34 4.05 -9.57
N VAL A 190 18.41 4.65 -8.38
CA VAL A 190 19.67 5.14 -7.78
C VAL A 190 20.66 4.01 -7.58
N ARG A 191 20.24 2.85 -7.07
CA ARG A 191 21.11 1.67 -6.93
C ARG A 191 21.68 1.18 -8.25
N ARG A 192 20.97 1.41 -9.36
CA ARG A 192 21.43 1.13 -10.74
C ARG A 192 22.15 2.31 -11.41
N ARG A 193 22.49 3.36 -10.66
CA ARG A 193 23.10 4.61 -11.15
C ARG A 193 22.27 5.34 -12.22
N ARG A 194 20.97 5.08 -12.27
CA ARG A 194 20.00 5.76 -13.13
C ARG A 194 19.45 7.00 -12.44
N PHE A 195 20.35 7.90 -12.09
CA PHE A 195 20.09 9.08 -11.27
C PHE A 195 19.07 10.05 -11.90
N ALA A 196 19.20 10.31 -13.20
CA ALA A 196 18.26 11.17 -13.92
C ALA A 196 16.82 10.62 -13.91
N ASP A 197 16.67 9.30 -14.08
CA ASP A 197 15.36 8.64 -14.02
C ASP A 197 14.79 8.68 -12.60
N ALA A 198 15.62 8.44 -11.58
CA ALA A 198 15.22 8.52 -10.19
C ALA A 198 14.71 9.92 -9.82
N ALA A 199 15.42 10.97 -10.25
CA ALA A 199 14.98 12.34 -10.05
C ALA A 199 13.65 12.63 -10.75
N LYS A 200 13.44 12.06 -11.95
CA LYS A 200 12.22 12.25 -12.73
C LYS A 200 11.00 11.60 -12.09
N VAL A 201 11.13 10.36 -11.62
CA VAL A 201 9.99 9.65 -11.01
C VAL A 201 9.56 10.27 -9.68
N LEU A 202 10.44 11.00 -8.99
CA LEU A 202 10.12 11.70 -7.75
C LEU A 202 9.36 13.03 -7.94
N GLU A 203 9.30 13.58 -9.16
CA GLU A 203 8.67 14.89 -9.41
C GLU A 203 7.21 14.99 -8.97
N PRO A 204 6.32 14.00 -9.23
CA PRO A 204 4.93 14.08 -8.80
C PRO A 204 4.78 14.22 -7.28
N LEU A 205 5.63 13.56 -6.51
CA LEU A 205 5.65 13.66 -5.04
C LEU A 205 6.26 14.99 -4.60
N ALA A 206 7.40 15.38 -5.17
CA ALA A 206 8.13 16.59 -4.82
C ALA A 206 7.31 17.87 -5.06
N TYR A 207 6.44 17.87 -6.07
CA TYR A 207 5.60 19.01 -6.43
C TYR A 207 4.13 18.85 -6.01
N ALA A 208 3.81 17.89 -5.13
CA ALA A 208 2.46 17.69 -4.62
C ALA A 208 2.03 18.87 -3.71
N PRO A 209 1.01 19.67 -4.08
CA PRO A 209 0.61 20.87 -3.32
C PRO A 209 0.17 20.60 -1.87
N HIS A 210 -0.24 19.37 -1.59
CA HIS A 210 -0.70 18.91 -0.27
C HIS A 210 0.10 17.70 0.23
N GLY A 211 1.32 17.48 -0.28
CA GLY A 211 2.15 16.31 0.10
C GLY A 211 2.88 16.45 1.44
N GLY A 212 2.82 17.62 2.08
CA GLY A 212 3.39 17.86 3.42
C GLY A 212 4.83 17.37 3.56
N ARG A 213 5.09 16.59 4.62
CA ARG A 213 6.42 16.00 4.89
C ARG A 213 6.94 15.09 3.79
N ILE A 214 6.05 14.35 3.12
CA ILE A 214 6.45 13.42 2.06
C ILE A 214 6.93 14.20 0.83
N ALA A 215 6.25 15.28 0.46
CA ALA A 215 6.72 16.16 -0.61
C ALA A 215 8.10 16.77 -0.29
N ASN A 216 8.30 17.26 0.95
CA ASN A 216 9.59 17.78 1.39
C ASN A 216 10.69 16.72 1.33
N TRP A 217 10.38 15.49 1.75
CA TRP A 217 11.33 14.37 1.66
C TRP A 217 11.65 14.00 0.22
N ALA A 218 10.64 13.94 -0.65
CA ALA A 218 10.81 13.68 -2.08
C ALA A 218 11.68 14.76 -2.76
N ILE A 219 11.58 16.03 -2.34
CA ILE A 219 12.49 17.10 -2.78
C ILE A 219 13.94 16.77 -2.40
N LEU A 220 14.20 16.37 -1.15
CA LEU A 220 15.55 16.04 -0.69
C LEU A 220 16.13 14.83 -1.43
N LEU A 221 15.35 13.75 -1.57
CA LEU A 221 15.71 12.56 -2.34
C LEU A 221 15.98 12.90 -3.81
N ARG A 222 15.13 13.72 -4.42
CA ARG A 222 15.29 14.16 -5.80
C ARG A 222 16.56 14.98 -5.98
N ASN A 223 16.88 15.89 -5.05
CA ASN A 223 18.10 16.69 -5.12
C ASN A 223 19.36 15.81 -5.04
N ALA A 224 19.39 14.83 -4.13
CA ALA A 224 20.48 13.86 -4.07
C ALA A 224 20.61 13.06 -5.38
N ALA A 225 19.49 12.68 -6.00
CA ALA A 225 19.51 12.03 -7.31
C ALA A 225 20.03 12.96 -8.42
N VAL A 226 19.60 14.23 -8.49
CA VAL A 226 20.12 15.21 -9.46
C VAL A 226 21.63 15.41 -9.33
N GLU A 227 22.12 15.45 -8.09
CA GLU A 227 23.55 15.56 -7.77
C GLU A 227 24.33 14.26 -8.02
N SER A 228 23.65 13.16 -8.40
CA SER A 228 24.21 11.82 -8.53
C SER A 228 24.86 11.30 -7.23
N ASP A 229 24.41 11.80 -6.08
CA ASP A 229 24.89 11.41 -4.76
C ASP A 229 24.06 10.26 -4.19
N GLY A 230 24.39 9.04 -4.62
CA GLY A 230 23.72 7.83 -4.16
C GLY A 230 23.89 7.57 -2.66
N LYS A 231 24.98 8.03 -2.04
CA LYS A 231 25.19 7.87 -0.60
C LYS A 231 24.22 8.78 0.15
N ARG A 232 24.16 10.06 -0.20
CA ARG A 232 23.23 11.01 0.41
C ARG A 232 21.78 10.56 0.23
N PHE A 233 21.44 9.99 -0.93
CA PHE A 233 20.12 9.43 -1.18
C PHE A 233 19.78 8.33 -0.16
N VAL A 234 20.68 7.36 0.05
CA VAL A 234 20.47 6.27 1.02
C VAL A 234 20.44 6.80 2.46
N ASP A 235 21.32 7.74 2.81
CA ASP A 235 21.33 8.36 4.14
C ASP A 235 19.98 9.07 4.44
N LEU A 236 19.36 9.70 3.43
CA LEU A 236 18.04 10.31 3.53
C LEU A 236 16.90 9.27 3.63
N LEU A 237 17.07 8.09 3.03
CA LEU A 237 16.12 6.97 3.21
C LEU A 237 16.13 6.50 4.66
N ASP A 238 17.32 6.27 5.22
CA ASP A 238 17.49 5.78 6.60
C ASP A 238 16.96 6.79 7.64
N GLN A 239 17.06 8.09 7.36
CA GLN A 239 16.51 9.16 8.21
C GLN A 239 14.97 9.24 8.15
N GLY A 240 14.36 8.80 7.04
CA GLY A 240 12.94 8.95 6.79
C GLY A 240 12.50 10.41 6.55
N PRO A 241 11.19 10.64 6.40
CA PRO A 241 10.67 11.98 6.14
C PRO A 241 10.89 12.91 7.34
N PRO A 242 11.32 14.18 7.12
CA PRO A 242 11.66 15.13 8.18
C PRO A 242 10.48 15.32 9.13
N LYS A 243 10.73 15.44 10.44
CA LYS A 243 9.68 15.69 11.45
C LYS A 243 9.05 17.06 11.23
N ASP A 244 7.74 17.20 11.47
CA ASP A 244 7.07 18.50 11.44
C ASP A 244 7.71 19.40 12.51
N GLU A 245 8.23 20.57 12.12
CA GLU A 245 8.12 21.71 13.03
C GLU A 245 6.63 22.08 13.03
N LEU A 246 5.97 22.06 14.20
CA LEU A 246 4.66 22.68 14.31
C LEU A 246 4.77 24.09 13.72
N PRO A 247 3.84 24.53 12.84
CA PRO A 247 3.78 25.94 12.51
C PRO A 247 3.70 26.74 13.83
N PRO A 248 4.43 27.86 13.97
CA PRO A 248 4.33 28.68 15.17
C PRO A 248 2.86 28.96 15.43
N ALA A 249 2.40 28.66 16.65
CA ALA A 249 1.02 28.92 17.06
C ALA A 249 0.68 30.37 16.67
N ALA A 250 -0.38 30.52 15.87
CA ALA A 250 -0.83 31.85 15.47
C ALA A 250 -1.02 32.70 16.73
N PRO A 251 -0.52 33.96 16.75
CA PRO A 251 -0.74 34.83 17.89
C PRO A 251 -2.24 34.98 18.13
N LYS A 252 -2.62 34.83 19.41
CA LYS A 252 -4.01 34.99 19.89
C LYS A 252 -4.55 36.37 19.59
#